data_AF-A0A067SQQ8-F1
#
_entry.id   AF-A0A067SQQ8-F1
#
_cell.length_a   1.000
_cell.length_b   1.000
_cell.length_c   1.000
_cell.angle_alpha   90.00
_cell.angle_beta   90.00
_cell.angle_gamma   90.00
#
_symmetry.space_group_name_H-M   'P 1'
#
loop_
_entity.id
_entity.type
_entity.pdbx_description
1 polymer ?
#
loop_
_entity_poly.entity_id
_entity_poly.type
_entity_poly.pdbx_seq_one_letter_code
_entity_poly.pdbx_strand_id
1 'polypeptide(L)'
;MENHIFKLDRDVIWNVFLINADMECIAEHKVPAVHTLRHTSQVCSAWRDLTLSSPSLWARVINFDFLRGEGWRKEVLNRTGRSPLSVRGDTDQEVIIPLLAENWSRIRYLNLAFLRSAPEKFRQDTDLWHLLARPATVLESFQLSLHVLKPEYWEPDQIVSPPDFTIFDNHAPLLKHFSTSGINPNIGADWSLQLRHLALSIPIPVHELLEALSHLRLLETFVSHAIIRGDAERSRTLPKISLPQLKNIRIYSTMDITPNMIFLAQIEPVQGRVLTFDTDTKPNSPDGYISDLRPISVTSKVLSMYSNQAGLGASTQLTLQLYEFVFGLSGFLPARRQFRFSLGFHPRFRGDDTLSQLLSALYSPIFHHTRTLKLYVGEGCGLSPIDPNFINCIASFPSLDILYTDSTTLDFLLRLPEDVLKSAFPVMREIQMRSLLMYEIAPVRTFIHSRSVLGVPISILTVNGTEWWNSENSESLEECFAARLGIGVPAGTR
;
A
#
# COMPACT_ATOMS: atom_id res chain seq x y z
N MET A 1 41.11 -6.69 32.00
CA MET A 1 40.48 -5.83 30.99
C MET A 1 39.30 -5.15 31.65
N GLU A 2 39.49 -3.93 32.13
CA GLU A 2 38.36 -3.11 32.58
C GLU A 2 37.51 -2.82 31.35
N ASN A 3 36.36 -3.49 31.25
CA ASN A 3 35.37 -3.17 30.25
C ASN A 3 34.91 -1.73 30.52
N HIS A 4 35.49 -0.79 29.76
CA HIS A 4 34.98 0.56 29.66
C HIS A 4 33.54 0.47 29.15
N ILE A 5 32.59 0.38 30.08
CA ILE A 5 31.18 0.60 29.78
C ILE A 5 31.13 2.06 29.35
N PHE A 6 30.99 2.28 28.04
CA PHE A 6 30.75 3.59 27.48
C PHE A 6 29.57 4.20 28.24
N LYS A 7 29.85 5.21 29.08
CA LYS A 7 28.81 5.98 29.77
C LYS A 7 28.15 6.88 28.74
N LEU A 8 27.11 6.35 28.10
CA LEU A 8 26.21 7.17 27.30
C LEU A 8 25.54 8.19 28.23
N ASP A 9 25.40 9.41 27.73
CA ASP A 9 24.68 10.45 28.44
C ASP A 9 23.22 10.02 28.69
N ARG A 10 22.65 10.44 29.82
CA ARG A 10 21.30 10.08 30.24
C ARG A 10 20.26 10.45 29.19
N ASP A 11 20.43 11.57 28.50
CA ASP A 11 19.51 12.05 27.48
C ASP A 11 19.59 11.19 26.22
N VAL A 12 20.79 10.70 25.88
CA VAL A 12 20.98 9.76 24.77
C VAL A 12 20.28 8.43 25.08
N ILE A 13 20.47 7.89 26.28
CA ILE A 13 19.81 6.65 26.72
C ILE A 13 18.29 6.84 26.73
N TRP A 14 17.81 7.96 27.26
CA TRP A 14 16.38 8.27 27.28
C TRP A 14 15.79 8.35 25.87
N ASN A 15 16.49 8.98 24.91
CA ASN A 15 16.07 9.03 23.51
C ASN A 15 16.01 7.63 22.88
N VAL A 16 16.97 6.75 23.18
CA VAL A 16 16.92 5.34 22.74
C VAL A 16 15.68 4.65 23.32
N PHE A 17 15.37 4.87 24.60
CA PHE A 17 14.18 4.28 25.22
C PHE A 17 12.89 4.84 24.62
N LEU A 18 12.90 6.11 24.21
CA LEU A 18 11.78 6.76 23.55
C LEU A 18 11.48 6.11 22.18
N ILE A 19 12.52 5.73 21.43
CA ILE A 19 12.40 4.98 20.17
C ILE A 19 11.87 3.57 20.45
N ASN A 20 12.36 2.90 21.50
CA ASN A 20 11.89 1.58 21.90
C ASN A 20 10.44 1.58 22.41
N ALA A 21 9.93 2.75 22.83
CA ALA A 21 8.56 2.96 23.27
C ALA A 21 7.62 3.37 22.13
N ASP A 22 8.05 3.26 20.86
CA ASP A 22 7.24 3.59 19.70
C ASP A 22 6.39 2.42 19.22
N MET A 23 5.07 2.51 19.43
CA MET A 23 4.09 1.49 19.00
C MET A 23 3.76 1.56 17.50
N GLU A 24 4.26 2.55 16.75
CA GLU A 24 4.02 2.65 15.30
C GLU A 24 4.99 1.79 14.47
N CYS A 25 5.99 1.19 15.11
CA CYS A 25 6.96 0.34 14.43
C CYS A 25 6.31 -0.97 13.92
N ILE A 26 6.70 -1.41 12.71
CA ILE A 26 6.28 -2.69 12.12
C ILE A 26 6.60 -3.88 13.05
N ALA A 27 7.65 -3.75 13.86
CA ALA A 27 8.05 -4.77 14.81
C ALA A 27 7.10 -4.91 16.01
N GLU A 28 6.18 -3.98 16.27
CA GLU A 28 5.27 -3.99 17.43
C GLU A 28 4.49 -5.31 17.54
N HIS A 29 4.12 -5.92 16.41
CA HIS A 29 3.41 -7.21 16.38
C HIS A 29 4.27 -8.41 16.77
N LYS A 30 5.59 -8.29 16.68
CA LYS A 30 6.56 -9.36 17.01
C LYS A 30 7.22 -9.12 18.37
N VAL A 31 7.61 -7.88 18.64
CA VAL A 31 8.32 -7.45 19.84
C VAL A 31 7.64 -6.16 20.35
N PRO A 32 6.63 -6.30 21.22
CA PRO A 32 5.84 -5.16 21.68
C PRO A 32 6.67 -4.16 22.48
N ALA A 33 6.46 -2.87 22.23
CA ALA A 33 7.16 -1.76 22.87
C ALA A 33 7.07 -1.85 24.41
N VAL A 34 5.93 -2.28 24.95
CA VAL A 34 5.75 -2.46 26.40
C VAL A 34 6.65 -3.55 26.99
N HIS A 35 6.89 -4.63 26.24
CA HIS A 35 7.81 -5.70 26.64
C HIS A 35 9.26 -5.23 26.50
N THR A 36 9.60 -4.57 25.39
CA THR A 36 10.92 -3.96 25.20
C THR A 36 11.26 -2.98 26.33
N LEU A 37 10.33 -2.11 26.71
CA LEU A 37 10.53 -1.15 27.79
C LEU A 37 10.66 -1.83 29.16
N ARG A 38 9.86 -2.87 29.42
CA ARG A 38 9.99 -3.71 30.62
C ARG A 38 11.38 -4.36 30.69
N HIS A 39 11.84 -4.99 29.61
CA HIS A 39 13.16 -5.61 29.55
C HIS A 39 14.29 -4.58 29.68
N THR A 40 14.12 -3.40 29.08
CA THR A 40 15.04 -2.25 29.22
C THR A 40 15.22 -1.87 30.69
N SER A 41 14.14 -1.85 31.48
CA SER A 41 14.19 -1.58 32.91
C SER A 41 14.87 -2.67 33.76
N GLN A 42 15.29 -3.78 33.15
CA GLN A 42 15.94 -4.90 33.83
C GLN A 42 17.43 -5.02 33.52
N VAL A 43 17.97 -4.21 32.60
CA VAL A 43 19.37 -4.27 32.16
C VAL A 43 20.33 -3.90 33.29
N CYS A 44 20.12 -2.76 33.95
CA CYS A 44 20.90 -2.33 35.12
C CYS A 44 20.09 -1.35 36.00
N SER A 45 20.60 -0.98 37.17
CA SER A 45 19.93 -0.04 38.08
C SER A 45 19.70 1.33 37.44
N ALA A 46 20.70 1.90 36.78
CA ALA A 46 20.58 3.21 36.14
C ALA A 46 19.48 3.24 35.07
N TRP A 47 19.35 2.16 34.28
CA TRP A 47 18.30 2.04 33.26
C TRP A 47 16.94 1.84 33.91
N ARG A 48 16.85 1.00 34.96
CA ARG A 48 15.63 0.84 35.75
C ARG A 48 15.15 2.18 36.29
N ASP A 49 16.03 2.92 36.96
CA ASP A 49 15.69 4.21 37.58
C ASP A 49 15.21 5.19 36.53
N LEU A 50 15.92 5.30 35.40
CA LEU A 50 15.53 6.16 34.29
C LEU A 50 14.17 5.77 33.70
N THR A 51 13.94 4.48 33.42
CA THR A 51 12.69 4.00 32.84
C THR A 51 11.51 4.18 33.81
N LEU A 52 11.68 3.82 35.08
CA LEU A 52 10.63 3.92 36.11
C LEU A 52 10.33 5.38 36.48
N SER A 53 11.32 6.27 36.43
CA SER A 53 11.15 7.70 36.71
C SER A 53 10.62 8.49 35.51
N SER A 54 10.31 7.85 34.37
CA SER A 54 9.90 8.52 33.13
C SER A 54 8.47 8.15 32.74
N PRO A 55 7.44 8.81 33.30
CA PRO A 55 6.04 8.53 32.96
C PRO A 55 5.71 8.61 31.47
N SER A 56 6.42 9.48 30.73
CA SER A 56 6.29 9.65 29.29
C SER A 56 6.65 8.41 28.47
N LEU A 57 7.55 7.55 28.97
CA LEU A 57 7.87 6.28 28.31
C LEU A 57 6.72 5.28 28.45
N TRP A 58 6.18 5.15 29.67
CA TRP A 58 5.04 4.26 29.95
C TRP A 58 3.76 4.71 29.26
N ALA A 59 3.55 6.03 29.14
CA ALA A 59 2.39 6.60 28.46
C ALA A 59 2.37 6.32 26.95
N ARG A 60 3.51 5.96 26.34
CA ARG A 60 3.62 5.65 24.91
C ARG A 60 3.39 4.19 24.56
N VAL A 61 3.31 3.28 25.54
CA VAL A 61 3.29 1.83 25.33
C VAL A 61 1.98 1.16 25.78
N ILE A 62 0.86 1.90 25.77
CA ILE A 62 -0.45 1.34 26.16
C ILE A 62 -1.04 0.57 24.97
N ASN A 63 -0.62 -0.68 24.83
CA ASN A 63 -1.16 -1.60 23.83
C ASN A 63 -2.04 -2.68 24.50
N PHE A 64 -3.34 -2.63 24.26
CA PHE A 64 -4.32 -3.54 24.87
C PHE A 64 -4.17 -5.00 24.40
N ASP A 65 -3.57 -5.23 23.23
CA ASP A 65 -3.29 -6.58 22.73
C ASP A 65 -2.39 -7.35 23.72
N PHE A 66 -1.49 -6.61 24.39
CA PHE A 66 -0.47 -7.13 25.31
C PHE A 66 -0.74 -6.78 26.79
N LEU A 67 -1.69 -5.88 27.08
CA LEU A 67 -2.11 -5.48 28.43
C LEU A 67 -3.43 -6.15 28.87
N ARG A 68 -3.59 -7.44 28.56
CA ARG A 68 -4.82 -8.19 28.85
C ARG A 68 -5.09 -8.36 30.35
N GLY A 69 -4.05 -8.55 31.17
CA GLY A 69 -4.19 -8.69 32.61
C GLY A 69 -4.48 -7.37 33.31
N GLU A 70 -5.56 -7.29 34.09
CA GLU A 70 -5.99 -6.07 34.79
C GLU A 70 -4.89 -5.49 35.70
N GLY A 71 -4.24 -6.32 36.51
CA GLY A 71 -3.19 -5.88 37.43
C GLY A 71 -2.00 -5.25 36.70
N TRP A 72 -1.54 -5.86 35.60
CA TRP A 72 -0.44 -5.31 34.81
C TRP A 72 -0.85 -4.04 34.07
N ARG A 73 -2.07 -4.00 33.51
CA ARG A 73 -2.62 -2.82 32.86
C ARG A 73 -2.71 -1.64 33.83
N LYS A 74 -3.26 -1.86 35.03
CA LYS A 74 -3.35 -0.86 36.10
C LYS A 74 -1.98 -0.34 36.51
N GLU A 75 -1.00 -1.23 36.67
CA GLU A 75 0.37 -0.84 37.00
C GLU A 75 0.99 0.05 35.90
N VAL A 76 0.86 -0.34 34.63
CA VAL A 76 1.35 0.49 33.50
C VAL A 76 0.67 1.85 33.49
N LEU A 77 -0.65 1.90 33.67
CA LEU A 77 -1.40 3.16 33.72
C LEU A 77 -0.97 4.05 34.88
N ASN A 78 -0.76 3.50 36.07
CA ASN A 78 -0.25 4.24 37.23
C ASN A 78 1.11 4.89 36.92
N ARG A 79 2.00 4.17 36.23
CA ARG A 79 3.32 4.69 35.83
C ARG A 79 3.25 5.84 34.84
N THR A 80 2.16 5.98 34.07
CA THR A 80 2.01 7.08 33.11
C THR A 80 1.83 8.45 33.76
N GLY A 81 1.51 8.50 35.06
CA GLY A 81 1.29 9.75 35.78
C GLY A 81 0.27 10.65 35.08
N ARG A 82 0.69 11.84 34.67
CA ARG A 82 -0.11 12.81 33.88
C ARG A 82 0.36 12.95 32.43
N SER A 83 1.29 12.11 31.98
CA SER A 83 1.83 12.23 30.63
C SER A 83 0.76 11.96 29.56
N PRO A 84 0.87 12.58 28.37
CA PRO A 84 -0.04 12.31 27.26
C PRO A 84 0.05 10.84 26.80
N LEU A 85 -1.10 10.21 26.65
CA LEU A 85 -1.22 8.79 26.38
C LEU A 85 -1.22 8.48 24.89
N SER A 86 -0.60 7.36 24.54
CA SER A 86 -0.71 6.71 23.23
C SER A 86 -1.32 5.33 23.47
N VAL A 87 -2.53 5.13 22.95
CA VAL A 87 -3.35 3.94 23.19
C VAL A 87 -3.58 3.21 21.88
N ARG A 88 -3.35 1.90 21.87
CA ARG A 88 -3.56 1.02 20.73
C ARG A 88 -4.18 -0.32 21.13
N GLY A 89 -4.90 -0.98 20.23
CA GLY A 89 -5.21 -2.41 20.34
C GLY A 89 -6.47 -2.84 19.59
N ASP A 90 -6.64 -4.14 19.44
CA ASP A 90 -7.89 -4.84 19.10
C ASP A 90 -8.50 -5.39 20.40
N THR A 91 -9.52 -4.69 20.92
CA THR A 91 -10.08 -4.97 22.24
C THR A 91 -11.58 -4.77 22.26
N ASP A 92 -12.24 -5.37 23.25
CA ASP A 92 -13.66 -5.15 23.50
C ASP A 92 -13.90 -3.74 24.07
N GLN A 93 -15.04 -3.17 23.69
CA GLN A 93 -15.50 -1.83 24.09
C GLN A 93 -15.59 -1.67 25.61
N GLU A 94 -16.14 -2.68 26.28
CA GLU A 94 -16.39 -2.73 27.72
C GLU A 94 -15.12 -2.50 28.54
N VAL A 95 -13.98 -2.90 27.99
CA VAL A 95 -12.68 -2.81 28.65
C VAL A 95 -12.06 -1.43 28.46
N ILE A 96 -12.22 -0.84 27.28
CA ILE A 96 -11.47 0.36 26.89
C ILE A 96 -12.23 1.66 27.09
N ILE A 97 -13.55 1.69 26.91
CA ILE A 97 -14.35 2.91 27.03
C ILE A 97 -14.21 3.55 28.42
N PRO A 98 -14.32 2.84 29.56
CA PRO A 98 -14.16 3.46 30.88
C PRO A 98 -12.78 4.12 31.04
N LEU A 99 -11.73 3.46 30.55
CA LEU A 99 -10.36 3.98 30.62
C LEU A 99 -10.19 5.23 29.76
N LEU A 100 -10.73 5.24 28.55
CA LEU A 100 -10.71 6.41 27.68
C LEU A 100 -11.51 7.55 28.30
N ALA A 101 -12.67 7.27 28.91
CA ALA A 101 -13.49 8.28 29.56
C ALA A 101 -12.76 8.98 30.71
N GLU A 102 -11.98 8.25 31.50
CA GLU A 102 -11.14 8.79 32.59
C GLU A 102 -9.92 9.58 32.08
N ASN A 103 -9.40 9.24 30.90
CA ASN A 103 -8.12 9.76 30.41
C ASN A 103 -8.23 10.62 29.15
N TRP A 104 -9.45 10.93 28.68
CA TRP A 104 -9.70 11.54 27.37
C TRP A 104 -8.87 12.81 27.13
N SER A 105 -8.82 13.70 28.12
CA SER A 105 -8.12 14.99 28.04
C SER A 105 -6.60 14.89 27.85
N ARG A 106 -6.02 13.70 28.05
CA ARG A 106 -4.60 13.44 27.82
C ARG A 106 -4.34 12.40 26.74
N ILE A 107 -5.36 11.93 26.01
CA ILE A 107 -5.15 11.03 24.86
C ILE A 107 -4.54 11.84 23.72
N ARG A 108 -3.28 11.55 23.39
CA ARG A 108 -2.55 12.17 22.28
C ARG A 108 -2.59 11.30 21.03
N TYR A 109 -2.56 9.99 21.18
CA TYR A 109 -2.62 9.03 20.08
C TYR A 109 -3.62 7.93 20.42
N LEU A 110 -4.56 7.67 19.51
CA LEU A 110 -5.56 6.62 19.64
C LEU A 110 -5.59 5.79 18.36
N ASN A 111 -5.39 4.48 18.47
CA ASN A 111 -5.49 3.53 17.35
C ASN A 111 -6.21 2.26 17.80
N LEU A 112 -7.53 2.22 17.64
CA LEU A 112 -8.36 1.12 18.09
C LEU A 112 -9.07 0.43 16.93
N ALA A 113 -9.15 -0.89 17.03
CA ALA A 113 -10.02 -1.70 16.21
C ALA A 113 -10.95 -2.51 17.11
N PHE A 114 -12.19 -2.69 16.67
CA PHE A 114 -13.21 -3.43 17.39
C PHE A 114 -13.71 -4.59 16.53
N LEU A 115 -12.81 -5.52 16.17
CA LEU A 115 -13.07 -6.52 15.12
C LEU A 115 -14.18 -7.53 15.46
N ARG A 116 -14.55 -7.64 16.75
CA ARG A 116 -15.49 -8.63 17.27
C ARG A 116 -16.88 -8.05 17.58
N SER A 117 -17.07 -6.74 17.43
CA SER A 117 -18.33 -6.08 17.78
C SER A 117 -19.27 -6.01 16.58
N ALA A 118 -20.54 -6.37 16.80
CA ALA A 118 -21.58 -6.22 15.79
C ALA A 118 -21.93 -4.73 15.57
N PRO A 119 -22.26 -4.28 14.35
CA PRO A 119 -22.70 -2.90 14.05
C PRO A 119 -23.80 -2.38 14.97
N GLU A 120 -24.75 -3.25 15.28
CA GLU A 120 -25.93 -2.95 16.08
C GLU A 120 -25.54 -2.52 17.49
N LYS A 121 -24.44 -3.08 18.02
CA LYS A 121 -23.91 -2.70 19.33
C LYS A 121 -23.42 -1.25 19.31
N PHE A 122 -22.70 -0.84 18.27
CA PHE A 122 -22.24 0.55 18.15
C PHE A 122 -23.41 1.53 18.01
N ARG A 123 -24.47 1.17 17.28
CA ARG A 123 -25.65 2.03 17.16
C ARG A 123 -26.34 2.29 18.51
N GLN A 124 -26.17 1.39 19.46
CA GLN A 124 -26.77 1.47 20.80
C GLN A 124 -25.79 1.97 21.89
N ASP A 125 -24.49 2.02 21.58
CA ASP A 125 -23.44 2.38 22.55
C ASP A 125 -23.38 3.91 22.75
N THR A 126 -24.19 4.41 23.68
CA THR A 126 -24.21 5.83 24.03
C THR A 126 -22.88 6.31 24.62
N ASP A 127 -22.15 5.44 25.33
CA ASP A 127 -20.95 5.83 26.06
C ASP A 127 -19.79 6.15 25.12
N LEU A 128 -19.61 5.34 24.07
CA LEU A 128 -18.61 5.61 23.02
C LEU A 128 -18.90 6.94 22.33
N TRP A 129 -20.14 7.20 21.91
CA TRP A 129 -20.49 8.43 21.21
C TRP A 129 -20.37 9.65 22.13
N HIS A 130 -20.82 9.56 23.38
CA HIS A 130 -20.63 10.64 24.36
C HIS A 130 -19.17 10.92 24.65
N LEU A 131 -18.31 9.89 24.64
CA LEU A 131 -16.87 10.06 24.78
C LEU A 131 -16.27 10.77 23.56
N LEU A 132 -16.55 10.28 22.35
CA LEU A 132 -15.98 10.83 21.11
C LEU A 132 -16.51 12.22 20.77
N ALA A 133 -17.68 12.61 21.30
CA ALA A 133 -18.20 13.97 21.19
C ALA A 133 -17.43 14.99 22.06
N ARG A 134 -16.60 14.56 23.02
CA ARG A 134 -15.86 15.49 23.89
C ARG A 134 -14.70 16.15 23.14
N PRO A 135 -14.40 17.43 23.40
CA PRO A 135 -13.20 18.11 22.91
C PRO A 135 -11.92 17.30 23.15
N ALA A 136 -11.03 17.28 22.16
CA ALA A 136 -9.79 16.49 22.15
C ALA A 136 -8.57 17.42 22.00
N THR A 137 -8.27 18.19 23.04
CA THR A 137 -7.31 19.31 23.01
C THR A 137 -5.86 18.92 22.75
N VAL A 138 -5.46 17.69 23.10
CA VAL A 138 -4.08 17.20 22.92
C VAL A 138 -3.96 16.08 21.88
N LEU A 139 -5.06 15.74 21.20
CA LEU A 139 -5.10 14.61 20.27
C LEU A 139 -4.37 14.96 18.97
N GLU A 140 -3.33 14.20 18.64
CA GLU A 140 -2.53 14.36 17.43
C GLU A 140 -2.82 13.31 16.36
N SER A 141 -3.29 12.13 16.78
CA SER A 141 -3.60 11.01 15.88
C SER A 141 -4.82 10.24 16.38
N PHE A 142 -5.81 10.10 15.51
CA PHE A 142 -7.03 9.36 15.74
C PHE A 142 -7.23 8.33 14.64
N GLN A 143 -7.23 7.06 15.02
CA GLN A 143 -7.52 5.94 14.14
C GLN A 143 -8.54 5.05 14.85
N LEU A 144 -9.73 4.96 14.28
CA LEU A 144 -10.80 4.17 14.86
C LEU A 144 -11.43 3.26 13.80
N SER A 145 -11.33 1.96 14.05
CA SER A 145 -11.93 0.95 13.21
C SER A 145 -13.14 0.31 13.87
N LEU A 146 -14.32 0.62 13.35
CA LEU A 146 -15.60 0.01 13.73
C LEU A 146 -15.96 -1.15 12.77
N HIS A 147 -14.97 -1.66 12.02
CA HIS A 147 -15.18 -2.69 10.99
C HIS A 147 -15.78 -3.96 11.58
N VAL A 148 -16.75 -4.48 10.86
CA VAL A 148 -17.28 -5.83 11.04
C VAL A 148 -16.41 -6.76 10.23
N LEU A 149 -15.93 -7.84 10.84
CA LEU A 149 -15.48 -9.00 10.07
C LEU A 149 -16.68 -9.58 9.30
N LYS A 150 -16.99 -9.02 8.12
CA LYS A 150 -17.68 -9.76 7.07
C LYS A 150 -16.58 -10.39 6.21
N PRO A 151 -16.20 -11.65 6.47
CA PRO A 151 -15.08 -12.29 5.79
C PRO A 151 -15.25 -12.45 4.27
N GLU A 152 -16.44 -12.19 3.71
CA GLU A 152 -16.78 -12.65 2.37
C GLU A 152 -17.09 -11.53 1.37
N TYR A 153 -17.52 -10.34 1.80
CA TYR A 153 -17.90 -9.26 0.88
C TYR A 153 -17.51 -7.88 1.42
N TRP A 154 -16.61 -7.21 0.71
CA TRP A 154 -16.15 -5.85 0.97
C TRP A 154 -17.22 -4.81 0.60
N GLU A 155 -18.36 -4.87 1.28
CA GLU A 155 -19.34 -3.78 1.22
C GLU A 155 -18.72 -2.53 1.86
N PRO A 156 -18.98 -1.32 1.33
CA PRO A 156 -18.57 -0.10 2.00
C PRO A 156 -19.11 -0.07 3.44
N ASP A 157 -18.29 0.44 4.35
CA ASP A 157 -18.67 0.49 5.77
C ASP A 157 -19.97 1.26 5.94
N GLN A 158 -20.92 0.65 6.64
CA GLN A 158 -22.12 1.36 7.05
C GLN A 158 -21.75 2.42 8.08
N ILE A 159 -22.31 3.61 7.93
CA ILE A 159 -22.25 4.63 8.96
C ILE A 159 -23.05 4.11 10.16
N VAL A 160 -22.38 3.99 11.30
CA VAL A 160 -22.96 3.55 12.57
C VAL A 160 -23.06 4.69 13.58
N SER A 161 -22.36 5.81 13.35
CA SER A 161 -22.51 7.02 14.16
C SER A 161 -23.93 7.61 14.06
N PRO A 162 -24.47 8.22 15.13
CA PRO A 162 -25.74 8.94 15.07
C PRO A 162 -25.74 10.03 13.98
N PRO A 163 -26.89 10.36 13.36
CA PRO A 163 -26.95 11.35 12.27
C PRO A 163 -26.44 12.75 12.64
N ASP A 164 -26.72 13.20 13.86
CA ASP A 164 -26.31 14.53 14.37
C ASP A 164 -24.99 14.48 15.16
N PHE A 165 -24.25 13.38 15.04
CA PHE A 165 -23.01 13.19 15.78
C PHE A 165 -21.90 14.12 15.27
N THR A 166 -21.30 14.88 16.18
CA THR A 166 -20.15 15.74 15.91
C THR A 166 -18.94 15.21 16.66
N ILE A 167 -17.95 14.70 15.92
CA ILE A 167 -16.72 14.20 16.52
C ILE A 167 -15.90 15.34 17.13
N PHE A 168 -15.42 15.13 18.35
CA PHE A 168 -14.63 16.05 19.18
C PHE A 168 -15.29 17.40 19.47
N ASP A 169 -16.60 17.53 19.31
CA ASP A 169 -17.28 18.84 19.34
C ASP A 169 -16.62 19.85 18.37
N ASN A 170 -16.10 19.34 17.24
CA ASN A 170 -15.25 20.07 16.29
C ASN A 170 -13.99 20.73 16.91
N HIS A 171 -13.55 20.29 18.09
CA HIS A 171 -12.41 20.85 18.81
C HIS A 171 -11.28 19.83 19.01
N ALA A 172 -10.41 19.72 17.99
CA ALA A 172 -9.19 18.91 18.06
C ALA A 172 -8.00 19.67 17.41
N PRO A 173 -7.52 20.77 18.04
CA PRO A 173 -6.59 21.72 17.43
C PRO A 173 -5.14 21.24 17.26
N LEU A 174 -4.83 19.99 17.58
CA LEU A 174 -3.51 19.39 17.32
C LEU A 174 -3.57 18.17 16.39
N LEU A 175 -4.76 17.84 15.87
CA LEU A 175 -5.03 16.61 15.13
C LEU A 175 -4.37 16.63 13.75
N LYS A 176 -3.37 15.77 13.56
CA LYS A 176 -2.60 15.65 12.32
C LYS A 176 -2.98 14.42 11.52
N HIS A 177 -3.43 13.36 12.18
CA HIS A 177 -3.78 12.08 11.55
C HIS A 177 -5.21 11.71 11.91
N PHE A 178 -6.04 11.53 10.90
CA PHE A 178 -7.42 11.12 11.08
C PHE A 178 -7.74 9.94 10.17
N SER A 179 -8.18 8.83 10.76
CA SER A 179 -8.62 7.63 10.09
C SER A 179 -9.85 7.09 10.79
N THR A 180 -10.94 6.89 10.07
CA THR A 180 -12.14 6.30 10.67
C THR A 180 -12.89 5.41 9.70
N SER A 181 -13.49 4.35 10.23
CA SER A 181 -14.55 3.57 9.56
C SER A 181 -15.84 3.67 10.36
N GLY A 182 -16.98 3.71 9.67
CA GLY A 182 -18.31 3.75 10.30
C GLY A 182 -18.70 5.05 11.02
N ILE A 183 -17.86 6.10 10.98
CA ILE A 183 -18.19 7.44 11.50
C ILE A 183 -18.30 8.38 10.31
N ASN A 184 -19.28 9.29 10.33
CA ASN A 184 -19.36 10.39 9.38
C ASN A 184 -18.53 11.60 9.87
N PRO A 185 -17.28 11.80 9.39
CA PRO A 185 -16.52 12.97 9.75
C PRO A 185 -17.05 14.22 9.04
N ASN A 186 -17.24 15.30 9.79
CA ASN A 186 -17.32 16.63 9.20
C ASN A 186 -15.90 17.10 8.82
N ILE A 187 -15.45 16.75 7.61
CA ILE A 187 -14.12 17.14 7.09
C ILE A 187 -14.03 18.67 6.89
N GLY A 188 -15.16 19.39 6.87
CA GLY A 188 -15.19 20.85 6.82
C GLY A 188 -14.92 21.56 8.16
N ALA A 189 -14.79 20.82 9.26
CA ALA A 189 -14.54 21.41 10.57
C ALA A 189 -13.12 21.98 10.73
N ASP A 190 -12.94 22.97 11.61
CA ASP A 190 -11.66 23.70 11.77
C ASP A 190 -10.44 22.80 12.08
N TRP A 191 -10.65 21.71 12.82
CA TRP A 191 -9.58 20.76 13.14
C TRP A 191 -9.00 20.07 11.91
N SER A 192 -9.74 20.01 10.79
CA SER A 192 -9.30 19.32 9.58
C SER A 192 -8.18 20.10 8.86
N LEU A 193 -8.14 21.42 9.02
CA LEU A 193 -7.21 22.32 8.30
C LEU A 193 -5.72 22.00 8.55
N GLN A 194 -5.42 21.33 9.66
CA GLN A 194 -4.06 20.94 10.05
C GLN A 194 -3.72 19.47 9.77
N LEU A 195 -4.66 18.72 9.20
CA LEU A 195 -4.45 17.32 8.87
C LEU A 195 -3.32 17.17 7.87
N ARG A 196 -2.47 16.19 8.16
CA ARG A 196 -1.39 15.70 7.28
C ARG A 196 -1.73 14.32 6.73
N HIS A 197 -2.56 13.56 7.44
CA HIS A 197 -3.02 12.25 7.01
C HIS A 197 -4.53 12.15 7.19
N LEU A 198 -5.23 11.83 6.11
CA LEU A 198 -6.67 11.61 6.08
C LEU A 198 -6.97 10.25 5.45
N ALA A 199 -7.63 9.37 6.19
CA ALA A 199 -8.09 8.08 5.71
C ALA A 199 -9.61 7.94 5.92
N LEU A 200 -10.33 7.66 4.84
CA LEU A 200 -11.79 7.62 4.81
C LEU A 200 -12.26 6.27 4.26
N SER A 201 -13.03 5.54 5.06
CA SER A 201 -13.67 4.28 4.62
C SER A 201 -15.15 4.42 4.30
N ILE A 202 -15.75 5.57 4.63
CA ILE A 202 -17.16 5.83 4.34
C ILE A 202 -17.39 6.29 2.89
N PRO A 203 -18.52 5.90 2.27
CA PRO A 203 -18.94 6.44 0.99
C PRO A 203 -19.05 7.96 1.00
N ILE A 204 -18.25 8.65 0.19
CA ILE A 204 -18.33 10.12 0.03
C ILE A 204 -18.47 10.47 -1.46
N PRO A 205 -19.45 11.30 -1.84
CA PRO A 205 -19.56 11.83 -3.19
C PRO A 205 -18.31 12.59 -3.64
N VAL A 206 -17.87 12.38 -4.88
CA VAL A 206 -16.66 13.06 -5.45
C VAL A 206 -16.67 14.58 -5.21
N HIS A 207 -17.80 15.24 -5.41
CA HIS A 207 -17.90 16.70 -5.29
C HIS A 207 -17.69 17.20 -3.85
N GLU A 208 -18.31 16.54 -2.87
CA GLU A 208 -18.14 16.86 -1.44
C GLU A 208 -16.70 16.61 -1.00
N LEU A 209 -16.10 15.50 -1.47
CA LEU A 209 -14.70 15.19 -1.18
C LEU A 209 -13.76 16.25 -1.76
N LEU A 210 -13.94 16.66 -3.01
CA LEU A 210 -13.11 17.69 -3.64
C LEU A 210 -13.25 19.05 -2.94
N GLU A 211 -14.47 19.42 -2.57
CA GLU A 211 -14.74 20.64 -1.79
C GLU A 211 -14.00 20.60 -0.45
N ALA A 212 -14.16 19.52 0.32
CA ALA A 212 -13.48 19.35 1.60
C ALA A 212 -11.96 19.39 1.45
N LEU A 213 -11.39 18.64 0.50
CA LEU A 213 -9.94 18.59 0.26
C LEU A 213 -9.37 19.94 -0.18
N SER A 214 -10.13 20.79 -0.87
CA SER A 214 -9.67 22.10 -1.33
C SER A 214 -9.19 23.03 -0.20
N HIS A 215 -9.65 22.78 1.03
CA HIS A 215 -9.26 23.50 2.23
C HIS A 215 -8.06 22.88 2.97
N LEU A 216 -7.70 21.63 2.68
CA LEU A 216 -6.67 20.86 3.40
C LEU A 216 -5.26 21.07 2.84
N ARG A 217 -4.74 22.29 2.92
CA ARG A 217 -3.44 22.66 2.30
C ARG A 217 -2.22 21.95 2.88
N LEU A 218 -2.33 21.41 4.10
CA LEU A 218 -1.26 20.69 4.79
C LEU A 218 -1.32 19.17 4.58
N LEU A 219 -2.30 18.66 3.82
CA LEU A 219 -2.49 17.24 3.61
C LEU A 219 -1.31 16.63 2.87
N GLU A 220 -0.69 15.61 3.46
CA GLU A 220 0.45 14.89 2.90
C GLU A 220 0.09 13.49 2.40
N THR A 221 -0.91 12.86 3.02
CA THR A 221 -1.37 11.53 2.65
C THR A 221 -2.89 11.48 2.66
N PHE A 222 -3.47 11.05 1.56
CA PHE A 222 -4.89 10.77 1.42
C PHE A 222 -5.10 9.28 1.17
N VAL A 223 -5.98 8.66 1.95
CA VAL A 223 -6.41 7.27 1.78
C VAL A 223 -7.93 7.23 1.65
N SER A 224 -8.45 6.54 0.65
CA SER A 224 -9.90 6.33 0.50
C SER A 224 -10.23 4.91 0.08
N HIS A 225 -11.32 4.38 0.64
CA HIS A 225 -11.88 3.06 0.29
C HIS A 225 -13.23 3.14 -0.43
N ALA A 226 -13.87 4.31 -0.47
CA ALA A 226 -15.26 4.44 -0.91
C ALA A 226 -15.57 5.82 -1.48
N ILE A 227 -15.02 6.15 -2.65
CA ILE A 227 -15.46 7.32 -3.41
C ILE A 227 -16.67 6.91 -4.25
N ILE A 228 -17.80 7.59 -4.07
CA ILE A 228 -19.04 7.29 -4.78
C ILE A 228 -19.42 8.41 -5.75
N ARG A 229 -20.28 8.07 -6.71
CA ARG A 229 -20.85 9.05 -7.62
C ARG A 229 -21.82 9.95 -6.85
N GLY A 230 -21.65 11.27 -6.99
CA GLY A 230 -22.59 12.24 -6.44
C GLY A 230 -23.76 12.54 -7.39
N ASP A 231 -24.47 13.60 -7.08
CA ASP A 231 -25.48 14.20 -7.96
C ASP A 231 -24.89 14.50 -9.35
N ALA A 232 -25.62 14.08 -10.39
CA ALA A 232 -25.23 14.25 -11.78
C ALA A 232 -25.07 15.73 -12.16
N GLU A 233 -25.91 16.63 -11.62
CA GLU A 233 -25.85 18.06 -11.93
C GLU A 233 -24.59 18.71 -11.34
N ARG A 234 -24.29 18.42 -10.07
CA ARG A 234 -23.06 18.90 -9.41
C ARG A 234 -21.79 18.32 -10.01
N SER A 235 -21.87 17.12 -10.58
CA SER A 235 -20.73 16.45 -11.22
C SER A 235 -20.33 17.07 -12.57
N ARG A 236 -21.15 17.96 -13.16
CA ARG A 236 -20.84 18.59 -14.46
C ARG A 236 -19.68 19.58 -14.39
N THR A 237 -19.52 20.27 -13.26
CA THR A 237 -18.49 21.31 -13.06
C THR A 237 -17.75 21.08 -11.77
N LEU A 238 -16.92 20.02 -11.74
CA LEU A 238 -16.05 19.78 -10.60
C LEU A 238 -14.84 20.73 -10.63
N PRO A 239 -14.49 21.38 -9.52
CA PRO A 239 -13.33 22.24 -9.46
C PRO A 239 -12.05 21.39 -9.55
N LYS A 240 -11.05 21.91 -10.27
CA LYS A 240 -9.69 21.42 -10.12
C LYS A 240 -9.11 21.94 -8.81
N ILE A 241 -8.47 21.06 -8.06
CA ILE A 241 -7.86 21.41 -6.77
C ILE A 241 -6.36 21.14 -6.80
N SER A 242 -5.62 21.99 -6.08
CA SER A 242 -4.17 21.87 -5.92
C SER A 242 -3.86 21.55 -4.45
N LEU A 243 -3.16 20.44 -4.22
CA LEU A 243 -2.78 19.96 -2.90
C LEU A 243 -1.25 19.94 -2.80
N PRO A 244 -0.60 21.07 -2.52
CA PRO A 244 0.85 21.25 -2.71
C PRO A 244 1.70 20.31 -1.83
N GLN A 245 1.19 19.95 -0.65
CA GLN A 245 1.88 19.06 0.28
C GLN A 245 1.58 17.58 0.07
N LEU A 246 0.60 17.24 -0.78
CA LEU A 246 0.15 15.87 -0.95
C LEU A 246 1.24 15.02 -1.59
N LYS A 247 1.70 14.02 -0.85
CA LYS A 247 2.80 13.12 -1.25
C LYS A 247 2.28 11.79 -1.73
N ASN A 248 1.25 11.28 -1.07
CA ASN A 248 0.72 9.94 -1.26
C ASN A 248 -0.80 10.01 -1.43
N ILE A 249 -1.29 9.48 -2.54
CA ILE A 249 -2.71 9.18 -2.73
C ILE A 249 -2.85 7.67 -2.76
N ARG A 250 -3.64 7.12 -1.83
CA ARG A 250 -3.99 5.71 -1.78
C ARG A 250 -5.48 5.55 -1.98
N ILE A 251 -5.87 4.92 -3.06
CA ILE A 251 -7.27 4.63 -3.31
C ILE A 251 -7.40 3.13 -3.49
N TYR A 252 -8.28 2.54 -2.69
CA TYR A 252 -8.66 1.15 -2.76
C TYR A 252 -10.13 1.12 -3.19
N SER A 253 -10.43 0.52 -4.34
CA SER A 253 -11.82 0.39 -4.79
C SER A 253 -12.16 -1.05 -5.10
N THR A 254 -13.30 -1.51 -4.58
CA THR A 254 -13.97 -2.76 -4.97
C THR A 254 -15.20 -2.51 -5.83
N MET A 255 -15.56 -1.22 -6.01
CA MET A 255 -16.72 -0.74 -6.75
C MET A 255 -16.30 -0.10 -8.07
N ASP A 256 -17.28 0.40 -8.83
CA ASP A 256 -17.08 1.23 -10.02
C ASP A 256 -15.93 2.22 -9.82
N ILE A 257 -14.91 2.15 -10.67
CA ILE A 257 -13.73 3.01 -10.58
C ILE A 257 -14.00 4.43 -11.10
N THR A 258 -15.13 4.66 -11.77
CA THR A 258 -15.45 5.93 -12.42
C THR A 258 -15.37 7.12 -11.45
N PRO A 259 -15.95 7.08 -10.24
CA PRO A 259 -15.82 8.16 -9.27
C PRO A 259 -14.36 8.42 -8.87
N ASN A 260 -13.56 7.36 -8.70
CA ASN A 260 -12.14 7.47 -8.37
C ASN A 260 -11.34 8.13 -9.50
N MET A 261 -11.60 7.78 -10.75
CA MET A 261 -10.94 8.39 -11.90
C MET A 261 -11.35 9.85 -12.11
N ILE A 262 -12.63 10.17 -11.93
CA ILE A 262 -13.11 11.56 -11.98
C ILE A 262 -12.41 12.37 -10.88
N PHE A 263 -12.37 11.85 -9.65
CA PHE A 263 -11.70 12.47 -8.52
C PHE A 263 -10.21 12.72 -8.81
N LEU A 264 -9.47 11.69 -9.22
CA LEU A 264 -8.05 11.79 -9.53
C LEU A 264 -7.74 12.77 -10.67
N ALA A 265 -8.64 12.89 -11.65
CA ALA A 265 -8.52 13.84 -12.75
C ALA A 265 -8.70 15.32 -12.34
N GLN A 266 -9.32 15.57 -11.18
CA GLN A 266 -9.48 16.93 -10.64
C GLN A 266 -8.34 17.35 -9.70
N ILE A 267 -7.48 16.42 -9.27
CA ILE A 267 -6.32 16.75 -8.44
C ILE A 267 -5.13 17.01 -9.35
N GLU A 268 -4.55 18.20 -9.25
CA GLU A 268 -3.30 18.53 -9.94
C GLU A 268 -2.12 17.78 -9.31
N PRO A 269 -1.47 16.87 -10.04
CA PRO A 269 -0.33 16.14 -9.49
C PRO A 269 0.89 17.04 -9.44
N VAL A 270 1.55 17.06 -8.29
CA VAL A 270 2.81 17.76 -8.10
C VAL A 270 3.97 16.84 -8.51
N GLN A 271 5.02 17.41 -9.11
CA GLN A 271 6.20 16.66 -9.55
C GLN A 271 6.83 15.87 -8.39
N GLY A 272 7.16 14.60 -8.63
CA GLY A 272 7.77 13.71 -7.65
C GLY A 272 6.79 13.20 -6.58
N ARG A 273 5.49 13.42 -6.71
CA ARG A 273 4.48 12.80 -5.84
C ARG A 273 4.03 11.47 -6.41
N VAL A 274 3.46 10.65 -5.54
CA VAL A 274 3.28 9.23 -5.82
C VAL A 274 1.81 8.85 -5.66
N LEU A 275 1.29 8.19 -6.70
CA LEU A 275 -0.01 7.54 -6.68
C LEU A 275 0.17 6.06 -6.32
N THR A 276 -0.66 5.58 -5.41
CA THR A 276 -0.92 4.17 -5.16
C THR A 276 -2.41 3.95 -5.39
N PHE A 277 -2.78 3.58 -6.61
CA PHE A 277 -4.13 3.19 -6.95
C PHE A 277 -4.19 1.66 -7.02
N ASP A 278 -5.10 1.05 -6.27
CA ASP A 278 -5.33 -0.38 -6.30
C ASP A 278 -6.84 -0.67 -6.36
N THR A 279 -7.21 -1.64 -7.17
CA THR A 279 -8.57 -2.14 -7.23
C THR A 279 -8.53 -3.59 -6.82
N ASP A 280 -9.21 -3.92 -5.73
CA ASP A 280 -9.36 -5.31 -5.29
C ASP A 280 -10.51 -5.93 -6.07
N THR A 281 -10.30 -6.16 -7.36
CA THR A 281 -11.21 -7.01 -8.12
C THR A 281 -10.82 -8.45 -7.85
N LYS A 282 -11.40 -9.04 -6.80
CA LYS A 282 -11.43 -10.50 -6.74
C LYS A 282 -12.17 -10.97 -8.00
N PRO A 283 -11.56 -11.83 -8.84
CA PRO A 283 -12.14 -12.23 -10.14
C PRO A 283 -13.49 -12.97 -10.01
N ASN A 284 -13.94 -13.25 -8.79
CA ASN A 284 -15.17 -13.99 -8.52
C ASN A 284 -16.28 -13.13 -7.91
N SER A 285 -16.11 -11.82 -7.73
CA SER A 285 -17.20 -10.97 -7.23
C SER A 285 -18.09 -10.50 -8.40
N PRO A 286 -19.35 -10.94 -8.52
CA PRO A 286 -20.22 -10.61 -9.66
C PRO A 286 -20.56 -9.12 -9.79
N ASP A 287 -20.43 -8.34 -8.72
CA ASP A 287 -20.91 -6.95 -8.64
C ASP A 287 -19.80 -5.88 -8.67
N GLY A 288 -18.52 -6.26 -8.61
CA GLY A 288 -17.38 -5.34 -8.39
C GLY A 288 -16.76 -4.72 -9.65
N TYR A 289 -17.45 -4.78 -10.78
CA TYR A 289 -16.82 -4.52 -12.07
C TYR A 289 -17.19 -3.17 -12.69
N ILE A 290 -16.27 -2.63 -13.48
CA ILE A 290 -16.51 -1.47 -14.35
C ILE A 290 -17.71 -1.80 -15.24
N SER A 291 -18.72 -0.92 -15.30
CA SER A 291 -19.94 -1.19 -16.07
C SER A 291 -19.94 -0.58 -17.48
N ASP A 292 -18.94 0.24 -17.83
CA ASP A 292 -18.91 1.05 -19.05
C ASP A 292 -17.47 1.20 -19.59
N LEU A 293 -17.30 1.44 -20.90
CA LEU A 293 -16.03 1.71 -21.59
C LEU A 293 -15.59 3.18 -21.48
N ARG A 294 -16.52 4.12 -21.26
CA ARG A 294 -16.21 5.55 -21.05
C ARG A 294 -15.12 5.83 -19.99
N PRO A 295 -15.02 5.08 -18.87
CA PRO A 295 -13.96 5.24 -17.88
C PRO A 295 -12.55 5.02 -18.44
N ILE A 296 -12.34 4.25 -19.51
CA ILE A 296 -10.98 3.90 -19.97
C ILE A 296 -10.22 5.13 -20.46
N SER A 297 -10.86 6.02 -21.22
CA SER A 297 -10.23 7.26 -21.69
C SER A 297 -9.78 8.16 -20.53
N VAL A 298 -10.63 8.29 -19.50
CA VAL A 298 -10.32 9.05 -18.28
C VAL A 298 -9.22 8.36 -17.48
N THR A 299 -9.28 7.03 -17.38
CA THR A 299 -8.29 6.19 -16.70
C THR A 299 -6.92 6.32 -17.36
N SER A 300 -6.86 6.22 -18.68
CA SER A 300 -5.63 6.41 -19.48
C SER A 300 -5.06 7.81 -19.27
N LYS A 301 -5.91 8.85 -19.27
CA LYS A 301 -5.49 10.22 -18.95
C LYS A 301 -4.93 10.34 -17.54
N VAL A 302 -5.58 9.76 -16.52
CA VAL A 302 -5.11 9.75 -15.13
C VAL A 302 -3.78 9.00 -15.02
N LEU A 303 -3.69 7.80 -15.60
CA LEU A 303 -2.46 7.01 -15.64
C LEU A 303 -1.31 7.81 -16.27
N SER A 304 -1.53 8.42 -17.44
CA SER A 304 -0.52 9.24 -18.11
C SER A 304 -0.10 10.42 -17.24
N MET A 305 -1.07 11.15 -16.69
CA MET A 305 -0.82 12.31 -15.85
C MET A 305 0.02 11.97 -14.61
N TYR A 306 -0.34 10.93 -13.85
CA TYR A 306 0.37 10.56 -12.63
C TYR A 306 1.68 9.82 -12.88
N SER A 307 1.77 8.98 -13.92
CA SER A 307 3.02 8.28 -14.27
C SER A 307 4.11 9.26 -14.71
N ASN A 308 3.75 10.28 -15.49
CA ASN A 308 4.66 11.36 -15.90
C ASN A 308 5.16 12.17 -14.71
N GLN A 309 4.26 12.56 -13.79
CA GLN A 309 4.64 13.36 -12.62
C GLN A 309 5.42 12.55 -11.57
N ALA A 310 5.21 11.24 -11.49
CA ALA A 310 5.94 10.37 -10.55
C ALA A 310 7.43 10.22 -10.89
N GLY A 311 7.83 10.54 -12.13
CA GLY A 311 9.21 10.38 -12.58
C GLY A 311 9.61 8.91 -12.74
N LEU A 312 8.71 8.08 -13.28
CA LEU A 312 8.95 6.64 -13.47
C LEU A 312 10.22 6.32 -14.28
N GLY A 313 10.68 7.23 -15.15
CA GLY A 313 11.94 7.08 -15.89
C GLY A 313 13.19 6.99 -15.00
N ALA A 314 13.10 7.40 -13.73
CA ALA A 314 14.16 7.25 -12.73
C ALA A 314 14.08 5.93 -11.94
N SER A 315 13.09 5.08 -12.23
CA SER A 315 12.93 3.80 -11.56
C SER A 315 13.96 2.79 -12.03
N THR A 316 14.59 2.09 -11.08
CA THR A 316 15.52 0.98 -11.38
C THR A 316 14.80 -0.36 -11.54
N GLN A 317 13.60 -0.47 -10.99
CA GLN A 317 12.78 -1.68 -11.00
C GLN A 317 11.32 -1.35 -11.27
N LEU A 318 10.80 -1.92 -12.37
CA LEU A 318 9.40 -1.81 -12.77
C LEU A 318 8.73 -3.19 -12.77
N THR A 319 7.42 -3.18 -12.55
CA THR A 319 6.55 -4.34 -12.71
C THR A 319 5.40 -3.96 -13.63
N LEU A 320 5.20 -4.73 -14.68
CA LEU A 320 4.11 -4.62 -15.63
C LEU A 320 3.36 -5.97 -15.67
N GLN A 321 2.08 -5.93 -15.33
CA GLN A 321 1.17 -7.06 -15.28
C GLN A 321 0.03 -6.81 -16.27
N LEU A 322 -0.10 -7.70 -17.24
CA LEU A 322 -1.09 -7.64 -18.31
C LEU A 322 -1.82 -8.99 -18.34
N TYR A 323 -2.83 -9.13 -17.50
CA TYR A 323 -3.68 -10.33 -17.47
C TYR A 323 -5.05 -9.99 -18.04
N GLU A 324 -5.83 -11.04 -18.31
CA GLU A 324 -7.18 -10.92 -18.86
C GLU A 324 -8.08 -9.91 -18.16
N PHE A 325 -7.98 -9.80 -16.84
CA PHE A 325 -8.79 -8.89 -16.03
C PHE A 325 -7.96 -7.95 -15.20
N VAL A 326 -6.66 -7.80 -15.47
CA VAL A 326 -5.78 -7.00 -14.62
C VAL A 326 -4.75 -6.25 -15.46
N PHE A 327 -4.73 -4.92 -15.30
CA PHE A 327 -3.62 -4.07 -15.66
C PHE A 327 -2.91 -3.63 -14.39
N GLY A 328 -1.63 -3.96 -14.25
CA GLY A 328 -0.81 -3.54 -13.12
C GLY A 328 0.47 -2.87 -13.59
N LEU A 329 0.73 -1.65 -13.11
CA LEU A 329 1.99 -0.95 -13.25
C LEU A 329 2.49 -0.55 -11.87
N SER A 330 3.72 -0.92 -11.53
CA SER A 330 4.37 -0.39 -10.32
C SER A 330 5.86 -0.17 -10.53
N GLY A 331 6.41 0.81 -9.81
CA GLY A 331 7.81 1.19 -9.90
C GLY A 331 8.38 1.66 -8.58
N PHE A 332 9.59 1.22 -8.27
CA PHE A 332 10.35 1.71 -7.12
C PHE A 332 11.15 2.94 -7.53
N LEU A 333 10.85 4.07 -6.88
CA LEU A 333 11.45 5.37 -7.12
C LEU A 333 12.51 5.67 -6.04
N PRO A 334 13.43 6.62 -6.30
CA PRO A 334 14.38 7.09 -5.29
C PRO A 334 13.68 7.54 -4.00
N ALA A 335 14.39 7.41 -2.87
CA ALA A 335 13.89 7.68 -1.51
C ALA A 335 12.79 6.71 -1.04
N ARG A 336 12.84 5.44 -1.48
CA ARG A 336 11.89 4.37 -1.08
C ARG A 336 10.43 4.70 -1.39
N ARG A 337 10.21 5.51 -2.42
CA ARG A 337 8.88 5.84 -2.94
C ARG A 337 8.42 4.73 -3.88
N GLN A 338 7.11 4.46 -3.94
CA GLN A 338 6.56 3.42 -4.79
C GLN A 338 5.33 3.91 -5.55
N PHE A 339 5.46 4.08 -6.87
CA PHE A 339 4.30 4.28 -7.73
C PHE A 339 3.60 2.95 -7.94
N ARG A 340 2.28 2.93 -7.85
CA ARG A 340 1.45 1.76 -8.15
C ARG A 340 0.13 2.18 -8.76
N PHE A 341 -0.23 1.52 -9.85
CA PHE A 341 -1.50 1.66 -10.53
C PHE A 341 -1.97 0.27 -10.92
N SER A 342 -2.99 -0.25 -10.23
CA SER A 342 -3.53 -1.59 -10.43
C SER A 342 -5.02 -1.49 -10.69
N LEU A 343 -5.43 -1.98 -11.84
CA LEU A 343 -6.80 -1.90 -12.35
C LEU A 343 -7.31 -3.29 -12.73
N GLY A 344 -8.44 -3.66 -12.14
CA GLY A 344 -9.21 -4.82 -12.50
C GLY A 344 -10.32 -4.55 -13.52
N PHE A 345 -10.59 -5.50 -14.42
CA PHE A 345 -11.64 -5.41 -15.45
C PHE A 345 -12.70 -6.50 -15.30
N HIS A 346 -13.91 -6.26 -15.80
CA HIS A 346 -14.91 -7.33 -15.95
C HIS A 346 -14.51 -8.29 -17.06
N PRO A 347 -14.76 -9.60 -16.88
CA PRO A 347 -14.75 -10.57 -17.98
C PRO A 347 -15.57 -10.27 -19.23
N ARG A 348 -16.54 -9.36 -19.15
CA ARG A 348 -17.37 -8.98 -20.28
C ARG A 348 -16.70 -8.01 -21.25
N PHE A 349 -15.57 -7.39 -20.89
CA PHE A 349 -14.77 -6.52 -21.78
C PHE A 349 -13.74 -7.30 -22.63
N ARG A 350 -13.95 -8.61 -22.80
CA ARG A 350 -13.17 -9.42 -23.73
C ARG A 350 -13.39 -8.92 -25.15
N GLY A 351 -12.44 -8.16 -25.69
CA GLY A 351 -12.45 -7.66 -27.06
C GLY A 351 -12.14 -6.18 -27.22
N ASP A 352 -12.01 -5.43 -26.13
CA ASP A 352 -11.76 -3.99 -26.20
C ASP A 352 -10.26 -3.67 -26.19
N ASP A 353 -9.84 -2.66 -26.95
CA ASP A 353 -8.49 -2.07 -26.98
C ASP A 353 -8.06 -1.46 -25.62
N THR A 354 -8.63 -1.89 -24.50
CA THR A 354 -8.45 -1.35 -23.14
C THR A 354 -6.99 -1.37 -22.71
N LEU A 355 -6.33 -2.54 -22.77
CA LEU A 355 -4.91 -2.65 -22.42
C LEU A 355 -4.05 -1.80 -23.36
N SER A 356 -4.39 -1.78 -24.65
CA SER A 356 -3.71 -0.95 -25.65
C SER A 356 -3.81 0.55 -25.32
N GLN A 357 -5.00 1.03 -24.94
CA GLN A 357 -5.25 2.42 -24.50
C GLN A 357 -4.58 2.77 -23.17
N LEU A 358 -4.40 1.80 -22.26
CA LEU A 358 -3.65 2.02 -21.01
C LEU A 358 -2.15 2.03 -21.26
N LEU A 359 -1.65 1.18 -22.17
CA LEU A 359 -0.26 1.21 -22.61
C LEU A 359 0.06 2.50 -23.36
N SER A 360 -0.87 3.04 -24.14
CA SER A 360 -0.68 4.32 -24.83
C SER A 360 -0.55 5.50 -23.85
N ALA A 361 -1.06 5.37 -22.62
CA ALA A 361 -0.84 6.36 -21.57
C ALA A 361 0.63 6.51 -21.15
N LEU A 362 1.44 5.47 -21.40
CA LEU A 362 2.83 5.34 -20.97
C LEU A 362 3.83 5.86 -22.03
N TYR A 363 3.40 6.63 -23.02
CA TYR A 363 4.24 7.06 -24.16
C TYR A 363 5.42 8.00 -23.82
N SER A 364 5.53 8.48 -22.58
CA SER A 364 6.36 9.64 -22.21
C SER A 364 7.57 9.34 -21.30
N PRO A 365 7.62 8.29 -20.47
CA PRO A 365 8.85 7.94 -19.78
C PRO A 365 9.64 6.91 -20.59
N ILE A 366 10.79 7.31 -21.14
CA ILE A 366 11.80 6.32 -21.52
C ILE A 366 12.40 5.77 -20.22
N PHE A 367 12.31 4.46 -20.01
CA PHE A 367 12.76 3.76 -18.81
C PHE A 367 14.26 3.45 -18.86
N HIS A 368 15.08 4.46 -19.20
CA HIS A 368 16.55 4.33 -19.35
C HIS A 368 17.27 3.84 -18.09
N HIS A 369 16.70 4.05 -16.90
CA HIS A 369 17.33 3.62 -15.65
C HIS A 369 16.84 2.26 -15.17
N THR A 370 15.81 1.70 -15.81
CA THR A 370 15.23 0.43 -15.38
C THR A 370 16.14 -0.72 -15.79
N ARG A 371 16.75 -1.35 -14.79
CA ARG A 371 17.60 -2.52 -14.94
C ARG A 371 16.85 -3.82 -14.70
N THR A 372 15.76 -3.76 -13.94
CA THR A 372 14.94 -4.94 -13.65
C THR A 372 13.48 -4.68 -14.04
N LEU A 373 12.94 -5.54 -14.89
CA LEU A 373 11.54 -5.52 -15.29
C LEU A 373 10.91 -6.83 -14.87
N LYS A 374 9.85 -6.76 -14.06
CA LYS A 374 8.93 -7.87 -13.81
C LYS A 374 7.81 -7.79 -14.84
N LEU A 375 7.87 -8.59 -15.90
CA LEU A 375 6.87 -8.59 -16.96
C LEU A 375 6.05 -9.87 -16.89
N TYR A 376 4.74 -9.71 -16.81
CA TYR A 376 3.79 -10.82 -16.86
C TYR A 376 2.68 -10.52 -17.84
N VAL A 377 2.56 -11.37 -18.86
CA VAL A 377 1.51 -11.31 -19.87
C VAL A 377 0.72 -12.62 -19.81
N GLY A 378 -0.51 -12.54 -19.32
CA GLY A 378 -1.40 -13.68 -19.19
C GLY A 378 -1.94 -14.16 -20.53
N GLU A 379 -2.20 -15.47 -20.61
CA GLU A 379 -3.01 -16.02 -21.68
C GLU A 379 -4.39 -15.38 -21.68
N GLY A 380 -4.90 -15.05 -22.86
CA GLY A 380 -6.21 -14.41 -23.00
C GLY A 380 -6.26 -12.93 -22.62
N CYS A 381 -5.14 -12.25 -22.36
CA CYS A 381 -5.14 -10.83 -22.00
C CYS A 381 -5.81 -9.88 -23.03
N GLY A 382 -6.18 -10.36 -24.21
CA GLY A 382 -6.82 -9.57 -25.27
C GLY A 382 -5.86 -8.65 -26.02
N LEU A 383 -4.59 -8.59 -25.61
CA LEU A 383 -3.55 -7.81 -26.28
C LEU A 383 -2.93 -8.62 -27.42
N SER A 384 -2.85 -8.00 -28.60
CA SER A 384 -2.12 -8.59 -29.74
C SER A 384 -0.60 -8.40 -29.55
N PRO A 385 0.25 -9.39 -29.83
CA PRO A 385 1.71 -9.21 -29.80
C PRO A 385 2.18 -8.09 -30.75
N ILE A 386 1.48 -7.89 -31.87
CA ILE A 386 1.78 -6.82 -32.84
C ILE A 386 1.12 -5.49 -32.49
N ASP A 387 0.52 -5.34 -31.31
CA ASP A 387 -0.07 -4.09 -30.86
C ASP A 387 1.01 -2.99 -30.77
N PRO A 388 0.81 -1.82 -31.43
CA PRO A 388 1.83 -0.79 -31.48
C PRO A 388 2.13 -0.18 -30.09
N ASN A 389 1.13 -0.09 -29.20
CA ASN A 389 1.34 0.47 -27.86
C ASN A 389 2.15 -0.50 -26.98
N PHE A 390 1.94 -1.81 -27.14
CA PHE A 390 2.78 -2.82 -26.50
C PHE A 390 4.21 -2.78 -27.03
N ILE A 391 4.40 -2.78 -28.35
CA ILE A 391 5.72 -2.70 -28.98
C ILE A 391 6.49 -1.47 -28.47
N ASN A 392 5.84 -0.31 -28.45
CA ASN A 392 6.44 0.93 -27.96
C ASN A 392 6.74 0.89 -26.45
N CYS A 393 5.88 0.25 -25.66
CA CYS A 393 6.15 0.04 -24.24
C CYS A 393 7.41 -0.79 -24.03
N ILE A 394 7.55 -1.92 -24.73
CA ILE A 394 8.71 -2.82 -24.62
C ILE A 394 9.99 -2.14 -25.13
N ALA A 395 9.90 -1.36 -26.21
CA ALA A 395 11.01 -0.58 -26.74
C ALA A 395 11.52 0.51 -25.76
N SER A 396 10.70 0.93 -24.79
CA SER A 396 11.05 1.93 -23.79
C SER A 396 12.07 1.46 -22.73
N PHE A 397 12.57 0.22 -22.81
CA PHE A 397 13.51 -0.37 -21.85
C PHE A 397 14.90 -0.69 -22.45
N PRO A 398 15.66 0.33 -22.92
CA PRO A 398 16.94 0.11 -23.60
C PRO A 398 18.07 -0.40 -22.67
N SER A 399 17.91 -0.25 -21.36
CA SER A 399 18.92 -0.58 -20.35
C SER A 399 18.52 -1.75 -19.45
N LEU A 400 17.52 -2.52 -19.87
CA LEU A 400 17.05 -3.68 -19.12
C LEU A 400 18.15 -4.74 -19.05
N ASP A 401 18.50 -5.14 -17.83
CA ASP A 401 19.53 -6.13 -17.52
C ASP A 401 18.88 -7.49 -17.21
N ILE A 402 17.87 -7.46 -16.33
CA ILE A 402 17.20 -8.62 -15.76
C ILE A 402 15.70 -8.57 -16.06
N LEU A 403 15.20 -9.59 -16.77
CA LEU A 403 13.78 -9.81 -17.00
C LEU A 403 13.25 -10.89 -16.05
N TYR A 404 12.39 -10.50 -15.13
CA TYR A 404 11.68 -11.44 -14.27
C TYR A 404 10.32 -11.77 -14.90
N THR A 405 10.05 -13.04 -15.19
CA THR A 405 8.89 -13.42 -16.01
C THR A 405 8.47 -14.88 -15.82
N ASP A 406 7.49 -15.33 -16.60
CA ASP A 406 6.99 -16.72 -16.68
C ASP A 406 7.01 -17.23 -18.13
N SER A 407 6.77 -18.53 -18.33
CA SER A 407 6.82 -19.13 -19.67
C SER A 407 5.72 -18.62 -20.59
N THR A 408 4.55 -18.28 -20.05
CA THR A 408 3.42 -17.73 -20.82
C THR A 408 3.80 -16.39 -21.44
N THR A 409 4.48 -15.54 -20.68
CA THR A 409 4.98 -14.26 -21.17
C THR A 409 6.07 -14.46 -22.24
N LEU A 410 6.98 -15.40 -22.06
CA LEU A 410 8.01 -15.68 -23.08
C LEU A 410 7.40 -16.22 -24.39
N ASP A 411 6.39 -17.08 -24.30
CA ASP A 411 5.64 -17.54 -25.47
C ASP A 411 4.93 -16.38 -26.19
N PHE A 412 4.36 -15.43 -25.42
CA PHE A 412 3.79 -14.22 -25.99
C PHE A 412 4.84 -13.37 -26.73
N LEU A 413 6.01 -13.16 -26.12
CA LEU A 413 7.09 -12.38 -26.72
C LEU A 413 7.68 -13.05 -27.99
N LEU A 414 7.66 -14.38 -28.08
CA LEU A 414 8.09 -15.11 -29.29
C LEU A 414 7.22 -14.82 -30.51
N ARG A 415 6.01 -14.28 -30.33
CA ARG A 415 5.09 -13.91 -31.42
C ARG A 415 5.33 -12.50 -31.95
N LEU A 416 6.28 -11.76 -31.38
CA LEU A 416 6.68 -10.44 -31.87
C LEU A 416 7.36 -10.55 -33.25
N PRO A 417 7.26 -9.51 -34.10
CA PRO A 417 8.07 -9.39 -35.30
C PRO A 417 9.57 -9.49 -34.97
N GLU A 418 10.36 -10.07 -35.87
CA GLU A 418 11.78 -10.37 -35.63
C GLU A 418 12.60 -9.10 -35.33
N ASP A 419 12.34 -8.03 -36.07
CA ASP A 419 12.96 -6.71 -35.90
C ASP A 419 12.61 -6.07 -34.55
N VAL A 420 11.36 -6.25 -34.10
CA VAL A 420 10.90 -5.81 -32.78
C VAL A 420 11.57 -6.63 -31.67
N LEU A 421 11.59 -7.96 -31.79
CA LEU A 421 12.21 -8.83 -30.79
C LEU A 421 13.72 -8.60 -30.66
N LYS A 422 14.39 -8.26 -31.77
CA LYS A 422 15.81 -7.92 -31.81
C LYS A 422 16.10 -6.59 -31.11
N SER A 423 15.23 -5.59 -31.31
CA SER A 423 15.38 -4.25 -30.71
C SER A 423 14.88 -4.17 -29.28
N ALA A 424 13.95 -5.05 -28.88
CA ALA A 424 13.48 -5.19 -27.51
C ALA A 424 14.63 -5.63 -26.60
N PHE A 425 14.77 -4.96 -25.45
CA PHE A 425 15.71 -5.35 -24.38
C PHE A 425 17.16 -5.61 -24.89
N PRO A 426 17.81 -4.65 -25.55
CA PRO A 426 19.03 -4.90 -26.31
C PRO A 426 20.23 -5.34 -25.45
N VAL A 427 20.23 -5.00 -24.15
CA VAL A 427 21.32 -5.34 -23.20
C VAL A 427 20.92 -6.38 -22.15
N MET A 428 19.74 -6.99 -22.29
CA MET A 428 19.24 -7.98 -21.35
C MET A 428 20.07 -9.25 -21.42
N ARG A 429 20.61 -9.67 -20.28
CA ARG A 429 21.48 -10.83 -20.15
C ARG A 429 20.91 -11.93 -19.26
N GLU A 430 19.94 -11.60 -18.41
CA GLU A 430 19.38 -12.52 -17.43
C GLU A 430 17.85 -12.62 -17.53
N ILE A 431 17.35 -13.86 -17.53
CA ILE A 431 15.96 -14.18 -17.25
C ILE A 431 15.87 -14.76 -15.83
N GLN A 432 14.94 -14.25 -15.03
CA GLN A 432 14.58 -14.83 -13.74
C GLN A 432 13.14 -15.35 -13.75
N MET A 433 12.93 -16.54 -13.22
CA MET A 433 11.61 -17.17 -13.13
C MET A 433 11.32 -17.63 -11.71
N ARG A 434 10.07 -17.52 -11.27
CA ARG A 434 9.63 -17.98 -9.94
C ARG A 434 9.54 -19.51 -9.85
N SER A 435 9.26 -20.16 -10.95
CA SER A 435 9.12 -21.60 -11.04
C SER A 435 9.27 -21.98 -12.50
N LEU A 436 9.72 -23.20 -12.76
CA LEU A 436 9.79 -23.75 -14.10
C LEU A 436 9.36 -25.22 -14.08
N LEU A 437 8.17 -25.49 -14.61
CA LEU A 437 7.62 -26.82 -14.79
C LEU A 437 8.13 -27.42 -16.11
N MET A 438 8.10 -28.75 -16.25
CA MET A 438 8.67 -29.43 -17.42
C MET A 438 8.09 -28.97 -18.75
N TYR A 439 6.79 -28.68 -18.81
CA TYR A 439 6.13 -28.19 -20.03
C TYR A 439 6.47 -26.71 -20.34
N GLU A 440 6.99 -25.97 -19.36
CA GLU A 440 7.37 -24.56 -19.48
C GLU A 440 8.78 -24.38 -20.05
N ILE A 441 9.58 -25.46 -20.10
CA ILE A 441 10.96 -25.44 -20.63
C ILE A 441 10.99 -25.09 -22.12
N ALA A 442 10.01 -25.56 -22.90
CA ALA A 442 10.03 -25.38 -24.35
C ALA A 442 9.94 -23.89 -24.77
N PRO A 443 8.98 -23.08 -24.29
CA PRO A 443 8.95 -21.64 -24.57
C PRO A 443 10.24 -20.92 -24.15
N VAL A 444 10.78 -21.24 -22.97
CA VAL A 444 12.01 -20.64 -22.44
C VAL A 444 13.20 -20.92 -23.36
N ARG A 445 13.37 -22.19 -23.77
CA ARG A 445 14.45 -22.59 -24.68
C ARG A 445 14.32 -21.91 -26.04
N THR A 446 13.11 -21.85 -26.59
CA THR A 446 12.85 -21.21 -27.88
C THR A 446 13.14 -19.72 -27.83
N PHE A 447 12.75 -19.04 -26.76
CA PHE A 447 13.03 -17.61 -26.56
C PHE A 447 14.54 -17.32 -26.46
N ILE A 448 15.28 -18.08 -25.65
CA ILE A 448 16.74 -17.95 -25.52
C ILE A 448 17.43 -18.21 -26.86
N HIS A 449 17.02 -19.26 -27.59
CA HIS A 449 17.58 -19.60 -28.89
C HIS A 449 17.30 -18.50 -29.94
N SER A 450 16.06 -18.02 -30.03
CA SER A 450 15.67 -16.93 -30.93
C SER A 450 16.53 -15.69 -30.70
N ARG A 451 16.67 -15.27 -29.44
CA ARG A 451 17.53 -14.15 -29.03
C ARG A 451 18.99 -14.33 -29.42
N SER A 452 19.53 -15.55 -29.29
CA SER A 452 20.89 -15.87 -29.73
C SER A 452 21.05 -15.74 -31.24
N VAL A 453 20.09 -16.21 -32.04
CA VAL A 453 20.10 -16.09 -33.52
C VAL A 453 20.06 -14.61 -33.94
N LEU A 454 19.36 -13.77 -33.19
CA LEU A 454 19.26 -12.32 -33.44
C LEU A 454 20.49 -11.51 -33.04
N GLY A 455 21.53 -12.16 -32.48
CA GLY A 455 22.78 -11.51 -32.05
C GLY A 455 22.66 -10.79 -30.71
N VAL A 456 21.64 -11.10 -29.91
CA VAL A 456 21.37 -10.49 -28.59
C VAL A 456 21.16 -11.59 -27.54
N PRO A 457 22.21 -12.42 -27.28
CA PRO A 457 22.09 -13.65 -26.49
C PRO A 457 21.81 -13.37 -25.00
N ILE A 458 21.15 -14.33 -24.37
CA ILE A 458 20.87 -14.35 -22.93
C ILE A 458 21.90 -15.29 -22.29
N SER A 459 22.62 -14.82 -21.28
CA SER A 459 23.72 -15.58 -20.65
C SER A 459 23.32 -16.27 -19.36
N ILE A 460 22.30 -15.78 -18.66
CA ILE A 460 21.89 -16.28 -17.34
C ILE A 460 20.40 -16.61 -17.36
N LEU A 461 20.05 -17.81 -16.90
CA LEU A 461 18.69 -18.21 -16.57
C LEU A 461 18.67 -18.64 -15.11
N THR A 462 17.98 -17.87 -14.27
CA THR A 462 17.83 -18.12 -12.83
C THR A 462 16.42 -18.61 -12.55
N VAL A 463 16.28 -19.79 -11.95
CA VAL A 463 14.98 -20.33 -11.50
C VAL A 463 14.97 -20.32 -9.97
N ASN A 464 14.17 -19.43 -9.38
CA ASN A 464 14.07 -19.32 -7.93
C ASN A 464 13.17 -20.43 -7.41
N GLY A 465 13.72 -21.56 -6.96
CA GLY A 465 12.93 -22.61 -6.31
C GLY A 465 12.12 -22.03 -5.14
N THR A 466 10.80 -22.13 -5.18
CA THR A 466 9.99 -21.86 -3.99
C THR A 466 10.19 -23.01 -2.99
N GLU A 467 10.14 -22.70 -1.69
CA GLU A 467 10.40 -23.60 -0.53
C GLU A 467 9.53 -24.89 -0.46
N TRP A 468 8.70 -25.17 -1.47
CA TRP A 468 7.84 -26.35 -1.56
C TRP A 468 8.52 -27.57 -2.21
N TRP A 469 9.75 -27.44 -2.68
CA TRP A 469 10.54 -28.55 -3.22
C TRP A 469 11.29 -29.28 -2.10
N ASN A 470 10.60 -30.16 -1.38
CA ASN A 470 11.25 -31.16 -0.51
C ASN A 470 11.93 -32.24 -1.37
N SER A 471 13.22 -32.02 -1.62
CA SER A 471 14.37 -32.95 -1.63
C SER A 471 14.37 -34.35 -2.27
N GLU A 472 13.41 -34.81 -3.06
CA GLU A 472 13.53 -36.17 -3.66
C GLU A 472 13.86 -36.26 -5.16
N ASN A 473 13.97 -35.16 -5.92
CA ASN A 473 14.28 -35.23 -7.36
C ASN A 473 15.09 -34.04 -7.92
N SER A 474 16.14 -33.59 -7.20
CA SER A 474 17.01 -32.51 -7.68
C SER A 474 17.89 -32.87 -8.89
N GLU A 475 18.14 -34.15 -9.15
CA GLU A 475 19.04 -34.61 -10.24
C GLU A 475 18.50 -34.32 -11.65
N SER A 476 17.18 -34.15 -11.84
CA SER A 476 16.59 -33.99 -13.19
C SER A 476 16.78 -32.62 -13.84
N LEU A 477 16.97 -31.56 -13.05
CA LEU A 477 17.04 -30.18 -13.56
C LEU A 477 18.45 -29.82 -14.00
N GLU A 478 19.49 -30.12 -13.20
CA GLU A 478 20.88 -29.87 -13.59
C GLU A 478 21.30 -30.68 -14.82
N GLU A 479 20.85 -31.93 -14.95
CA GLU A 479 21.08 -32.73 -16.16
C GLU A 479 20.37 -32.18 -17.39
N CYS A 480 19.16 -31.64 -17.25
CA CYS A 480 18.46 -30.97 -18.37
C CYS A 480 19.16 -29.68 -18.80
N PHE A 481 19.72 -28.91 -17.86
CA PHE A 481 20.43 -27.67 -18.15
C PHE A 481 21.82 -27.94 -18.77
N ALA A 482 22.59 -28.87 -18.22
CA ALA A 482 23.93 -29.22 -18.69
C ALA A 482 23.93 -29.99 -20.02
N ALA A 483 22.94 -30.85 -20.27
CA ALA A 483 22.92 -31.69 -21.48
C ALA A 483 22.28 -31.03 -22.72
N ARG A 484 21.51 -29.93 -22.59
CA ARG A 484 20.65 -29.45 -23.71
C ARG A 484 20.73 -27.97 -24.07
N LEU A 485 21.36 -27.12 -23.26
CA LEU A 485 21.51 -25.69 -23.59
C LEU A 485 22.89 -25.33 -24.18
N GLY A 486 23.88 -26.22 -24.13
CA GLY A 486 25.23 -25.93 -24.68
C GLY A 486 25.96 -24.78 -23.97
N ILE A 487 25.46 -24.34 -22.80
CA ILE A 487 26.07 -23.31 -21.98
C ILE A 487 27.07 -24.01 -21.06
N GLY A 488 28.37 -23.83 -21.33
CA GLY A 488 29.43 -24.38 -20.49
C GLY A 488 29.34 -23.84 -19.07
N VAL A 489 29.15 -24.73 -18.10
CA VAL A 489 29.25 -24.40 -16.68
C VAL A 489 30.69 -23.92 -16.39
N PRO A 490 30.89 -22.78 -15.70
CA PRO A 490 32.22 -22.37 -15.25
C PRO A 490 32.75 -23.42 -14.28
N ALA A 491 33.79 -24.15 -14.68
CA ALA A 491 34.45 -25.11 -13.83
C ALA A 491 35.19 -24.37 -12.70
N GLY A 492 34.58 -24.28 -11.52
CA GLY A 492 35.30 -23.83 -10.33
C GLY A 492 34.45 -23.26 -9.20
N THR A 493 33.74 -24.12 -8.47
CA THR A 493 33.57 -24.07 -7.00
C THR A 493 32.81 -25.33 -6.58
N ARG A 494 33.54 -26.30 -6.00
CA ARG A 494 33.00 -27.36 -5.16
C ARG A 494 33.24 -26.98 -3.71
#